data_AF-A4BN72-F1
#
_entry.id   AF-A4BN72-F1
#
_cell.length_a   1.000
_cell.length_b   1.000
_cell.length_c   1.000
_cell.angle_alpha   90.00
_cell.angle_beta   90.00
_cell.angle_gamma   90.00
#
_symmetry.space_group_name_H-M   'P 1'
#
loop_
_entity.id
_entity.type
_entity.pdbx_description
1 polymer ?
#
loop_
_entity_poly.entity_id
_entity_poly.type
_entity_poly.pdbx_seq_one_letter_code
_entity_poly.pdbx_strand_id
1 'polypeptide(L)'
;MFRDQIGGNWHILKGKVRQQWGMLTNQDLDHLTEGYEEELTGKIQKAYGISKKEADEKLREWYRLRNAPQDTDSSPNPPASPLS
;
A
#
# COMPACT_ATOMS: atom_id res chain seq x y z
N MET A 1 -11.11 -20.47 -16.85
CA MET A 1 -11.97 -19.38 -16.34
C MET A 1 -11.31 -18.80 -15.08
N PHE A 2 -11.33 -17.47 -14.95
CA PHE A 2 -10.86 -16.61 -13.84
C PHE A 2 -9.33 -16.52 -13.57
N ARG A 3 -8.56 -15.98 -14.53
CA ARG A 3 -7.21 -15.43 -14.28
C ARG A 3 -7.00 -14.08 -14.99
N ASP A 4 -7.97 -13.18 -14.91
CA ASP A 4 -7.89 -11.88 -15.60
C ASP A 4 -8.24 -10.66 -14.73
N GLN A 5 -8.55 -10.85 -13.44
CA GLN A 5 -8.98 -9.72 -12.59
C GLN A 5 -7.83 -8.96 -11.92
N ILE A 6 -6.61 -9.50 -11.91
CA ILE A 6 -5.47 -8.83 -11.25
C ILE A 6 -4.96 -7.65 -12.09
N GLY A 7 -4.92 -7.78 -13.42
CA GLY A 7 -4.44 -6.73 -14.31
C GLY A 7 -5.33 -5.48 -14.37
N GLY A 8 -6.65 -5.66 -14.42
CA GLY A 8 -7.60 -4.54 -14.47
C GLY A 8 -7.66 -3.73 -13.17
N ASN A 9 -7.52 -4.40 -12.02
CA ASN A 9 -7.62 -3.74 -10.72
C ASN A 9 -6.29 -3.09 -10.27
N TRP A 10 -5.15 -3.54 -10.82
CA TRP A 10 -3.82 -3.00 -10.49
C TRP A 10 -3.71 -1.50 -10.78
N HIS A 11 -4.23 -1.04 -11.92
CA HIS A 11 -4.18 0.39 -12.27
C HIS A 11 -4.92 1.28 -11.26
N ILE A 12 -6.09 0.84 -10.79
CA ILE A 12 -6.88 1.52 -9.75
C ILE A 12 -6.14 1.48 -8.41
N LEU A 13 -5.52 0.34 -8.12
CA LEU A 13 -4.76 0.12 -6.89
C LEU A 13 -3.54 1.04 -6.82
N LYS A 14 -2.76 1.15 -7.91
CA LYS A 14 -1.63 2.10 -8.03
C LYS A 14 -2.03 3.54 -7.73
N GLY A 15 -3.17 4.00 -8.26
CA GLY A 15 -3.68 5.34 -7.98
C GLY A 15 -3.90 5.58 -6.48
N LYS A 16 -4.51 4.60 -5.79
CA LYS A 16 -4.75 4.67 -4.34
C LYS A 16 -3.45 4.60 -3.52
N VAL A 17 -2.51 3.76 -3.92
CA VAL A 17 -1.17 3.65 -3.31
C VAL A 17 -0.46 5.00 -3.43
N ARG A 18 -0.46 5.63 -4.60
CA ARG A 18 0.15 6.96 -4.78
C ARG A 18 -0.52 8.04 -3.93
N GLN A 19 -1.85 8.00 -3.78
CA GLN A 19 -2.56 8.93 -2.90
C GLN A 19 -2.17 8.76 -1.43
N GLN A 20 -2.00 7.51 -0.98
CA GLN A 20 -1.63 7.20 0.41
C GLN A 20 -0.15 7.53 0.69
N TRP A 21 0.73 7.13 -0.23
CA TRP A 21 2.16 7.30 -0.14
C TRP A 21 2.62 8.22 -1.28
N GLY A 22 2.39 9.52 -1.13
CA GLY A 22 2.75 10.53 -2.13
C GLY A 22 4.24 10.56 -2.51
N MET A 23 5.10 9.90 -1.74
CA MET A 23 6.52 9.70 -2.03
C MET A 23 6.77 8.58 -3.07
N LEU A 24 5.81 7.68 -3.32
CA LEU A 24 5.91 6.62 -4.31
C LEU A 24 5.37 7.12 -5.65
N THR A 25 6.19 7.06 -6.70
CA THR A 25 5.77 7.53 -8.03
C THR A 25 4.98 6.47 -8.79
N ASN A 26 4.20 6.88 -9.79
CA ASN A 26 3.55 5.91 -10.69
C ASN A 26 4.55 4.94 -11.31
N GLN A 27 5.77 5.41 -11.62
CA GLN A 27 6.82 4.59 -12.22
C GLN A 27 7.31 3.52 -11.25
N ASP A 28 7.48 3.86 -9.96
CA ASP A 28 7.80 2.89 -8.91
C ASP A 28 6.75 1.79 -8.77
N LEU A 29 5.48 2.14 -8.97
CA LEU A 29 4.37 1.22 -8.86
C LEU A 29 4.13 0.46 -10.17
N ASP A 30 4.55 0.99 -11.33
CA ASP A 30 4.24 0.38 -12.62
C ASP A 30 4.86 -1.01 -12.78
N HIS A 31 6.05 -1.20 -12.22
CA HIS A 31 6.82 -2.44 -12.26
C HIS A 31 6.37 -3.50 -11.24
N LEU A 32 5.49 -3.15 -10.31
CA LEU A 32 5.02 -4.07 -9.28
C LEU A 32 4.07 -5.11 -9.89
N THR A 33 4.38 -6.39 -9.68
CA THR A 33 3.60 -7.54 -10.19
C THR A 33 2.98 -8.35 -9.03
N GLU A 34 2.53 -9.58 -9.30
CA GLU A 34 2.10 -10.52 -8.26
C GLU A 34 3.16 -10.59 -7.15
N GLY A 35 2.77 -10.38 -5.89
CA GLY A 35 3.71 -10.22 -4.76
C GLY A 35 4.16 -8.78 -4.47
N TYR A 36 3.50 -7.75 -5.03
CA TYR A 36 3.85 -6.33 -4.82
C TYR A 36 3.94 -5.88 -3.37
N GLU A 37 3.37 -6.61 -2.41
CA GLU A 37 3.45 -6.31 -0.98
C GLU A 37 4.90 -6.20 -0.48
N GLU A 38 5.77 -7.12 -0.91
CA GLU A 38 7.16 -7.15 -0.49
C GLU A 38 7.96 -5.98 -1.09
N GLU A 39 7.78 -5.72 -2.38
CA GLU A 39 8.40 -4.57 -3.04
C GLU A 39 7.88 -3.24 -2.48
N LEU A 40 6.57 -3.14 -2.23
CA LEU A 40 5.95 -1.95 -1.68
C LEU A 40 6.46 -1.68 -0.27
N THR A 41 6.59 -2.73 0.56
CA THR A 41 7.23 -2.64 1.88
C THR A 41 8.66 -2.12 1.78
N GLY A 42 9.46 -2.65 0.85
CA GLY A 42 10.84 -2.21 0.63
C GLY A 42 10.93 -0.75 0.13
N LYS A 43 9.98 -0.33 -0.72
CA LYS A 43 9.90 1.06 -1.19
C LYS A 43 9.46 2.01 -0.09
N ILE A 44 8.45 1.66 0.71
CA ILE A 44 8.02 2.43 1.89
C ILE A 44 9.17 2.56 2.89
N GLN A 45 9.88 1.47 3.15
CA GLN A 45 11.06 1.46 4.03
C GLN A 45 12.10 2.50 3.57
N LYS A 46 12.42 2.53 2.27
CA LYS A 46 13.40 3.46 1.68
C LYS A 46 12.89 4.90 1.59
N ALA A 47 11.61 5.09 1.24
CA ALA A 47 11.00 6.41 1.06
C ALA A 47 10.84 7.15 2.40
N TYR A 48 10.41 6.44 3.44
CA TYR A 48 10.16 7.01 4.77
C TYR A 48 11.32 6.80 5.75
N GLY A 49 12.32 5.98 5.41
CA GLY A 49 13.43 5.67 6.30
C GLY A 49 13.05 4.87 7.54
N ILE A 50 11.93 4.13 7.49
CA ILE A 50 11.38 3.38 8.62
C ILE A 50 11.89 1.93 8.65
N SER A 51 11.60 1.19 9.72
CA SER A 51 11.93 -0.24 9.79
C SER A 51 11.00 -1.10 8.93
N LYS A 52 11.46 -2.28 8.46
CA LYS A 52 10.62 -3.24 7.72
C LYS A 52 9.32 -3.58 8.47
N LYS A 53 9.38 -3.67 9.79
CA LYS A 53 8.21 -3.90 10.65
C LYS A 53 7.18 -2.76 10.54
N GLU A 54 7.60 -1.50 10.67
CA GLU A 54 6.69 -0.37 10.51
C GLU A 54 6.12 -0.28 9.09
N ALA A 55 6.94 -0.55 8.08
CA ALA A 55 6.47 -0.58 6.69
C ALA A 55 5.41 -1.67 6.47
N ASP A 56 5.62 -2.87 7.02
CA ASP A 56 4.66 -3.98 6.98
C ASP A 56 3.37 -3.63 7.74
N GLU A 57 3.46 -3.01 8.92
CA GLU A 57 2.28 -2.54 9.67
C GLU A 57 1.48 -1.50 8.87
N LYS A 58 2.16 -0.50 8.27
CA LYS A 58 1.54 0.53 7.43
C LYS A 58 0.87 -0.05 6.17
N LEU A 59 1.49 -1.08 5.59
CA LEU A 59 0.94 -1.78 4.44
C LEU A 59 -0.30 -2.60 4.82
N ARG A 60 -0.24 -3.39 5.89
CA ARG A 60 -1.39 -4.17 6.41
C ARG A 60 -2.56 -3.28 6.79
N GLU A 61 -2.27 -2.15 7.43
CA GLU A 61 -3.25 -1.12 7.77
C GLU A 61 -3.98 -0.61 6.52
N TRP A 62 -3.24 -0.29 5.47
CA TRP A 62 -3.82 0.15 4.20
C TRP A 62 -4.71 -0.92 3.56
N TYR A 63 -4.32 -2.20 3.60
CA TYR A 63 -5.19 -3.29 3.16
C TYR A 63 -6.44 -3.44 3.99
N ARG A 64 -6.31 -3.31 5.32
CA ARG A 64 -7.45 -3.39 6.25
C ARG A 64 -8.45 -2.29 5.97
N LEU A 65 -8.01 -1.03 5.84
CA LEU A 65 -8.88 0.10 5.52
C LEU A 65 -9.67 -0.10 4.22
N ARG A 66 -9.11 -0.88 3.29
CA ARG A 66 -9.74 -1.14 1.99
C ARG A 66 -10.59 -2.41 1.92
N ASN A 67 -10.38 -3.37 2.83
CA ASN A 67 -11.05 -4.69 2.81
C ASN A 67 -11.87 -4.99 4.08
N ALA A 68 -11.96 -4.08 5.06
CA ALA A 68 -12.65 -4.37 6.33
C ALA A 68 -14.18 -4.39 6.23
N PRO A 69 -14.87 -5.47 6.68
CA PRO A 69 -16.18 -5.36 7.32
C PRO A 69 -16.04 -4.74 8.73
N GLN A 70 -17.05 -3.98 9.15
CA GLN A 70 -17.08 -2.98 10.24
C GLN A 70 -16.95 -3.51 11.69
N ASP A 71 -16.13 -4.53 11.98
CA ASP A 71 -16.00 -5.02 13.35
C ASP A 71 -14.55 -5.45 13.64
N THR A 72 -13.81 -4.61 14.38
CA THR A 72 -12.95 -4.98 15.53
C THR A 72 -12.08 -3.78 15.93
N ASP A 73 -12.58 -3.09 16.96
CA ASP A 73 -11.92 -2.34 18.03
C ASP A 73 -10.37 -2.37 18.07
N SER A 74 -9.75 -1.75 17.08
CA SER A 74 -8.38 -1.25 17.14
C SER A 74 -8.32 -0.27 15.99
N SER A 75 -8.55 1.00 16.31
CA SER A 75 -8.38 2.12 15.38
C SER A 75 -6.91 2.51 15.41
N PRO A 76 -6.09 2.11 14.43
CA PRO A 76 -4.74 2.65 14.33
C PRO A 76 -4.78 3.98 13.57
N ASN A 77 -4.02 4.90 14.12
CA ASN A 77 -3.76 6.24 13.63
C ASN A 77 -3.37 6.21 12.13
N PRO A 78 -3.99 7.02 11.25
CA PRO A 78 -3.64 7.05 9.83
C PRO A 78 -2.11 7.15 9.63
N PRO A 79 -1.55 6.57 8.55
CA PRO A 79 -0.17 6.87 8.19
C PRO A 79 -0.04 8.38 8.12
N ALA A 80 0.86 8.93 8.94
CA ALA A 80 1.12 10.35 8.99
C ALA A 80 1.26 10.84 7.54
N SER A 81 0.32 11.68 7.12
CA SER A 81 0.40 12.37 5.83
C SER A 81 1.81 12.95 5.73
N PRO A 82 2.52 12.80 4.60
CA PRO A 82 3.83 13.42 4.45
C PRO A 82 3.65 14.91 4.72
N LEU A 83 4.35 15.43 5.75
CA LEU A 83 4.39 16.86 6.04
C LEU A 83 4.74 17.58 4.71
N SER A 84 3.86 18.48 4.27
CA SER A 84 4.12 19.40 3.16
C SER A 84 5.21 20.41 3.50
#